data_AF-A0A5E4LEY1-F1
#
_entry.id   AF-A0A5E4LEY1-F1
#
_cell.length_a   1.000
_cell.length_b   1.000
_cell.length_c   1.000
_cell.angle_alpha   90.00
_cell.angle_beta   90.00
_cell.angle_gamma   90.00
#
_symmetry.space_group_name_H-M   'P 1'
#
loop_
_entity.id
_entity.type
_entity.pdbx_description
1 polymer ?
#
loop_
_entity_poly.entity_id
_entity_poly.type
_entity_poly.pdbx_seq_one_letter_code
_entity_poly.pdbx_strand_id
1 'polypeptide(L)'
;MAVILHGIPQGLTGCLLLKKGGFKNKAVVAAAALQGALYPIGAALAAFIPTEMNPAVLAFVAGNFLYIGASDLLPDAHEEYNWKVIACVLLGAMFFLGIKTVFGAA
;
A
#
# COMPACT_ATOMS: atom_id res chain seq x y z
N MET A 1 -3.79 7.12 12.22
CA MET A 1 -3.18 8.11 11.29
C MET A 1 -2.32 7.46 10.21
N ALA A 2 -1.45 6.50 10.55
CA ALA A 2 -0.66 5.75 9.57
C ALA A 2 -1.50 5.11 8.43
N VAL A 3 -2.67 4.57 8.76
CA VAL A 3 -3.58 3.96 7.77
C VAL A 3 -4.02 4.95 6.68
N ILE A 4 -4.30 6.20 7.05
CA ILE A 4 -4.74 7.23 6.11
C ILE A 4 -3.57 7.70 5.24
N LEU A 5 -2.40 7.92 5.85
CA LEU A 5 -1.20 8.40 5.14
C LEU A 5 -0.71 7.41 4.08
N HIS A 6 -0.67 6.12 4.38
CA HIS A 6 -0.25 5.12 3.39
C HIS A 6 -1.38 4.62 2.48
N GLY A 7 -2.65 4.91 2.81
CA GLY A 7 -3.81 4.47 2.05
C GLY A 7 -3.92 5.16 0.68
N ILE A 8 -3.44 6.41 0.57
CA ILE A 8 -3.39 7.15 -0.70
C ILE A 8 -2.35 6.51 -1.66
N PRO A 9 -1.07 6.32 -1.28
CA PRO A 9 -0.11 5.57 -2.07
C PRO A 9 -0.64 4.19 -2.47
N GLN A 10 -1.16 3.41 -1.51
CA GLN A 10 -1.64 2.06 -1.79
C GLN A 10 -2.79 2.04 -2.81
N GLY A 11 -3.77 2.93 -2.66
CA GLY A 11 -4.90 3.01 -3.60
C GLY A 11 -4.44 3.39 -5.02
N LEU A 12 -3.47 4.30 -5.13
CA LEU A 12 -2.87 4.66 -6.41
C LEU A 12 -2.12 3.48 -7.04
N THR A 13 -1.31 2.77 -6.26
CA THR A 13 -0.62 1.57 -6.71
C THR A 13 -1.60 0.52 -7.23
N GLY A 14 -2.67 0.21 -6.47
CA GLY A 14 -3.70 -0.74 -6.91
C GLY A 14 -4.40 -0.32 -8.21
N CYS A 15 -4.69 0.98 -8.36
CA CYS A 15 -5.27 1.50 -9.60
C CYS A 15 -4.32 1.36 -10.80
N LEU A 16 -3.03 1.62 -10.61
CA LEU A 16 -2.00 1.49 -11.64
C LEU A 16 -1.83 0.03 -12.07
N LEU A 17 -1.81 -0.91 -11.12
CA LEU A 17 -1.71 -2.35 -11.40
C LEU A 17 -2.90 -2.85 -12.21
N LEU A 18 -4.13 -2.50 -11.84
CA LEU A 18 -5.32 -2.86 -12.61
C LEU A 18 -5.28 -2.27 -14.03
N LYS A 19 -4.80 -1.04 -14.17
CA LYS A 19 -4.70 -0.41 -15.48
C LYS A 19 -3.63 -1.09 -16.36
N LYS A 20 -2.49 -1.47 -15.77
CA LYS A 20 -1.45 -2.28 -16.44
C LYS A 20 -1.95 -3.68 -16.82
N GLY A 21 -2.78 -4.29 -15.99
CA GLY A 21 -3.47 -5.55 -16.29
C GLY A 21 -4.57 -5.47 -17.37
N GLY A 22 -4.73 -4.32 -18.04
CA GLY A 22 -5.69 -4.15 -19.14
C GLY A 22 -7.13 -3.87 -18.71
N PHE A 23 -7.39 -3.59 -17.44
CA PHE A 23 -8.74 -3.27 -16.97
C PHE A 23 -9.19 -1.87 -17.43
N LYS A 24 -10.47 -1.76 -17.81
CA LYS A 24 -11.07 -0.47 -18.23
C LYS A 24 -11.14 0.50 -17.04
N ASN A 25 -11.02 1.80 -17.30
CA ASN A 25 -11.07 2.84 -16.26
C ASN A 25 -12.29 2.72 -15.32
N LYS A 26 -13.46 2.30 -15.83
CA LYS A 26 -14.65 2.08 -15.01
C LYS A 26 -14.45 0.95 -13.98
N ALA A 27 -13.79 -0.14 -14.37
CA ALA A 27 -13.49 -1.25 -13.47
C ALA A 27 -12.43 -0.85 -12.44
N VAL A 28 -11.42 -0.06 -12.83
CA VAL A 28 -10.41 0.47 -11.91
C VAL A 28 -11.05 1.35 -10.83
N VAL A 29 -11.94 2.29 -11.23
CA VAL A 29 -12.65 3.16 -10.29
C VAL A 29 -13.62 2.37 -9.42
N ALA A 30 -14.32 1.38 -9.97
CA ALA A 30 -15.20 0.50 -9.19
C ALA A 30 -14.41 -0.31 -8.16
N ALA A 31 -13.23 -0.82 -8.52
CA ALA A 31 -12.36 -1.55 -7.60
C ALA A 31 -11.81 -0.63 -6.50
N ALA A 32 -11.42 0.61 -6.82
CA ALA A 32 -10.98 1.59 -5.83
C ALA A 32 -12.11 1.97 -4.86
N ALA A 33 -13.34 2.16 -5.38
CA ALA A 33 -14.52 2.43 -4.55
C ALA A 33 -14.86 1.23 -3.65
N LEU A 34 -14.77 0.01 -4.18
CA LEU A 34 -14.99 -1.21 -3.42
C LEU A 34 -13.94 -1.37 -2.31
N GLN A 35 -12.67 -1.13 -2.62
CA GLN A 35 -11.59 -1.11 -1.63
C GLN A 35 -11.84 -0.07 -0.53
N GLY A 36 -12.30 1.13 -0.91
CA GLY A 36 -12.73 2.17 0.01
C GLY A 36 -13.84 1.71 0.97
N ALA A 37 -14.86 1.04 0.42
CA ALA A 37 -16.00 0.52 1.19
C ALA A 37 -15.62 -0.69 2.08
N LEU A 38 -14.60 -1.45 1.70
CA LEU A 38 -14.12 -2.59 2.49
C LEU A 38 -13.37 -2.16 3.76
N TYR A 39 -12.78 -0.97 3.83
CA TYR A 39 -12.12 -0.48 5.04
C TYR A 39 -13.03 -0.42 6.28
N PRO A 40 -14.20 0.25 6.26
CA PRO A 40 -15.10 0.27 7.41
C PRO A 40 -15.67 -1.12 7.73
N ILE A 41 -15.91 -1.97 6.72
CA ILE A 41 -16.36 -3.34 6.93
C ILE A 41 -15.27 -4.15 7.64
N GLY A 42 -14.02 -4.06 7.20
CA GLY A 42 -12.87 -4.69 7.84
C GLY A 42 -12.66 -4.20 9.27
N ALA A 43 -12.86 -2.90 9.52
CA ALA A 43 -12.80 -2.33 10.86
C ALA A 43 -13.91 -2.89 11.78
N ALA A 44 -15.13 -3.08 11.27
CA ALA A 44 -16.20 -3.70 12.03
C ALA A 44 -15.92 -5.18 12.31
N LEU A 45 -15.37 -5.92 11.33
CA LEU A 45 -15.00 -7.33 11.50
C LEU A 45 -13.82 -7.52 12.45
N ALA A 46 -12.88 -6.56 12.51
CA ALA A 46 -11.73 -6.63 13.40
C ALA A 46 -12.14 -6.69 14.89
N ALA A 47 -13.31 -6.17 15.25
CA ALA A 47 -13.84 -6.26 16.62
C ALA A 47 -14.14 -7.70 17.07
N PHE A 48 -14.31 -8.64 16.13
CA PHE A 48 -14.56 -10.06 16.41
C PHE A 48 -13.29 -10.91 16.44
N ILE A 49 -12.13 -10.33 16.08
CA ILE A 49 -10.85 -11.05 16.05
C ILE A 49 -10.19 -10.93 17.44
N PRO A 50 -9.73 -12.05 18.04
CA PRO A 50 -8.98 -12.00 19.30
C PRO A 50 -7.71 -11.16 19.16
N THR A 51 -7.43 -10.33 20.16
CA THR A 51 -6.24 -9.45 20.17
C THR A 51 -4.93 -10.23 20.12
N GLU A 52 -4.93 -11.49 20.57
CA GLU A 52 -3.79 -12.42 20.49
C GLU A 52 -3.39 -12.75 19.04
N MET A 53 -4.33 -12.65 18.09
CA MET A 53 -4.07 -12.87 16.67
C MET A 53 -3.53 -11.62 15.96
N ASN A 54 -3.56 -10.45 16.60
CA ASN A 54 -3.08 -9.21 16.00
C ASN A 54 -1.65 -9.31 15.42
N PRO A 55 -0.65 -9.94 16.09
CA PRO A 55 0.69 -10.07 15.54
C PRO A 55 0.71 -10.88 14.23
N ALA A 56 -0.07 -11.97 14.17
CA ALA A 56 -0.15 -12.82 12.99
C ALA A 56 -0.85 -12.10 11.83
N VAL A 57 -1.94 -11.38 12.11
CA VAL A 57 -2.67 -10.58 11.11
C VAL A 57 -1.77 -9.45 10.58
N LEU A 58 -1.06 -8.74 11.44
CA LEU A 58 -0.12 -7.70 11.04
C LEU A 58 1.04 -8.27 10.21
N ALA A 59 1.60 -9.42 10.59
CA ALA A 59 2.64 -10.09 9.83
C ALA A 59 2.15 -10.51 8.44
N PHE A 60 0.93 -11.03 8.34
CA PHE A 60 0.31 -11.38 7.07
C PHE A 60 0.12 -10.16 6.16
N VAL A 61 -0.45 -9.07 6.70
CA VAL A 61 -0.67 -7.82 5.96
C VAL A 61 0.66 -7.21 5.52
N ALA A 62 1.67 -7.17 6.40
CA ALA A 62 3.01 -6.71 6.06
C ALA A 62 3.64 -7.56 4.94
N GLY A 63 3.47 -8.89 5.00
CA GLY A 63 3.92 -9.81 3.95
C GLY A 63 3.26 -9.52 2.61
N ASN A 64 1.96 -9.26 2.58
CA ASN A 64 1.24 -8.90 1.35
C ASN A 64 1.77 -7.58 0.74
N PHE A 65 2.05 -6.57 1.56
CA PHE A 65 2.69 -5.34 1.07
C PHE A 65 4.07 -5.59 0.47
N LEU A 66 4.85 -6.46 1.10
CA LEU A 66 6.19 -6.82 0.64
C LEU A 66 6.12 -7.63 -0.67
N TYR A 67 5.16 -8.53 -0.80
CA TYR A 67 4.90 -9.30 -2.01
C TYR A 67 4.51 -8.41 -3.19
N ILE A 68 3.53 -7.50 -3.03
CA ILE A 68 3.12 -6.55 -4.08
C ILE A 68 4.29 -5.62 -4.44
N GLY A 69 5.01 -5.11 -3.43
CA GLY A 69 6.18 -4.27 -3.62
C GLY A 69 7.28 -4.95 -4.42
N ALA A 70 7.58 -6.22 -4.11
CA ALA A 70 8.65 -6.97 -4.76
C ALA A 70 8.25 -7.58 -6.12
N SER A 71 6.99 -7.98 -6.30
CA SER A 71 6.53 -8.68 -7.50
C SER A 71 6.04 -7.75 -8.60
N ASP A 72 5.46 -6.60 -8.24
CA ASP A 72 4.93 -5.66 -9.21
C ASP A 72 5.72 -4.35 -9.26
N LEU A 73 5.93 -3.67 -8.11
CA LEU A 73 6.53 -2.33 -8.10
C LEU A 73 8.03 -2.35 -8.40
N LEU A 74 8.76 -3.33 -7.87
CA LEU A 74 10.21 -3.39 -8.04
C LEU A 74 10.61 -3.72 -9.50
N PRO A 75 9.97 -4.70 -10.18
CA PRO A 75 10.20 -4.93 -11.62
C PRO A 75 9.79 -3.72 -12.46
N ASP A 76 8.65 -3.10 -12.16
CA ASP A 76 8.18 -1.89 -12.85
C ASP A 76 9.20 -0.74 -12.75
N ALA A 77 9.74 -0.51 -11.55
CA ALA A 77 10.77 0.51 -11.34
C ALA A 77 12.10 0.18 -12.02
N HIS A 78 12.36 -1.11 -12.27
CA HIS A 78 13.58 -1.58 -12.93
C HIS A 78 13.44 -1.60 -14.46
N GLU A 79 12.25 -1.82 -15.02
CA GLU A 79 12.01 -1.74 -16.46
C GLU A 79 12.14 -0.30 -16.99
N GLU A 80 11.63 0.69 -16.26
CA GLU A 80 11.83 2.12 -16.57
C GLU A 80 13.10 2.68 -15.90
N TYR A 81 14.22 1.94 -15.98
CA TYR A 81 15.47 2.32 -15.34
C TYR A 81 15.95 3.71 -15.79
N ASN A 82 15.77 4.69 -14.92
CA ASN A 82 16.19 6.08 -15.11
C ASN A 82 16.67 6.63 -13.76
N TRP A 83 17.69 7.48 -13.78
CA TRP A 83 18.18 8.18 -12.58
C TRP A 83 17.06 8.88 -11.79
N LYS A 84 16.03 9.38 -12.49
CA LYS A 84 14.84 9.99 -11.88
C LYS A 84 14.03 9.01 -11.03
N VAL A 85 13.90 7.75 -11.45
CA VAL A 85 13.17 6.70 -10.71
C VAL A 85 13.93 6.34 -9.44
N ILE A 86 15.25 6.17 -9.53
CA ILE A 86 16.12 5.95 -8.36
C ILE A 86 15.99 7.10 -7.36
N ALA A 87 16.07 8.35 -7.84
CA ALA A 87 15.91 9.54 -7.01
C ALA A 87 14.53 9.57 -6.32
N CYS A 88 13.44 9.24 -7.03
CA CYS A 88 12.10 9.14 -6.46
C CYS A 88 11.97 8.04 -5.39
N VAL A 89 12.54 6.85 -5.63
CA VAL A 89 12.52 5.75 -4.65
C VAL A 89 13.30 6.13 -3.39
N LEU A 90 14.48 6.73 -3.55
CA LEU A 90 15.29 7.21 -2.42
C LEU A 90 14.59 8.34 -1.66
N LEU A 91 13.93 9.27 -2.37
CA LEU A 91 13.11 10.32 -1.75
C LEU A 91 11.96 9.73 -0.95
N GLY A 92 11.26 8.74 -1.50
CA GLY A 92 10.20 8.02 -0.79
C GLY A 92 10.70 7.34 0.48
N ALA A 93 11.87 6.66 0.40
CA ALA A 93 12.50 6.03 1.56
C ALA A 93 12.92 7.05 2.62
N MET A 94 13.53 8.18 2.22
CA MET A 94 13.90 9.26 3.13
C MET A 94 12.68 9.91 3.78
N PHE A 95 11.61 10.13 3.02
CA PHE A 95 10.35 10.66 3.54
C PHE A 95 9.72 9.71 4.58
N PHE A 96 9.71 8.41 4.30
CA PHE A 96 9.23 7.40 5.25
C PHE A 96 10.07 7.38 6.53
N LEU A 97 11.40 7.44 6.42
CA LEU A 97 12.30 7.52 7.57
C LEU A 97 12.10 8.81 8.37
N GLY A 98 11.88 9.95 7.70
CA GLY A 98 11.59 11.23 8.34
C GLY A 98 10.27 11.23 9.11
N ILE A 99 9.21 10.63 8.56
CA ILE A 99 7.95 10.44 9.30
C ILE A 99 8.19 9.53 10.51
N LYS A 100 8.94 8.44 10.35
CA LYS A 100 9.25 7.52 11.44
C LYS A 100 10.01 8.21 12.58
N THR A 101 10.97 9.09 12.29
CA THR A 101 11.72 9.78 13.34
C THR A 101 10.88 10.84 14.06
N VAL A 102 9.98 11.53 13.35
CA VAL A 102 9.11 12.55 13.94
C VAL A 102 7.98 11.95 14.77
N PHE A 103 7.36 10.85 14.31
CA PHE A 103 6.21 10.22 14.99
C PHE A 103 6.56 9.00 15.85
N GLY A 104 7.72 8.38 15.65
CA GLY A 104 8.21 7.26 16.46
C GLY A 104 9.04 7.67 17.67
N ALA A 105 9.22 8.97 17.90
CA ALA A 105 9.83 9.54 19.10
C ALA A 105 8.80 9.91 20.19
N ALA A 106 7.54 9.48 20.03
CA ALA A 106 6.45 9.64 21.00
C ALA A 106 6.00 8.28 21.55
#